data_AF-A0A925V7Q9-F1
#
_entry.id   AF-A0A925V7Q9-F1
#
_cell.length_a   1.000
_cell.length_b   1.000
_cell.length_c   1.000
_cell.angle_alpha   90.00
_cell.angle_beta   90.00
_cell.angle_gamma   90.00
#
_symmetry.space_group_name_H-M   'P 1'
#
loop_
_entity.id
_entity.type
_entity.pdbx_description
1 polymer ?
#
loop_
_entity_poly.entity_id
_entity_poly.type
_entity_poly.pdbx_seq_one_letter_code
_entity_poly.pdbx_strand_id
1 'polypeptide(L)'
;MAELPRELVDAWCSGDERAGDRVLLACRAAVRQYFGGRADDDLDDVVQETLLAISRCRHAVARAASFRGYLLTTARRKLVDAARRRAHAPLGAEPLDGRPEPHACLLQHETELALHAALGELPRALASVLAPYYLE
;
A
#
# COMPACT_ATOMS: atom_id res chain seq x y z
N MET A 1 -10.02 3.82 -5.43
CA MET A 1 -9.99 3.76 -3.95
C MET A 1 -10.60 5.04 -3.40
N ALA A 2 -11.74 4.96 -2.70
CA ALA A 2 -12.40 6.14 -2.12
C ALA A 2 -11.59 6.69 -0.94
N GLU A 3 -11.41 8.02 -0.88
CA GLU A 3 -10.88 8.67 0.32
C GLU A 3 -11.88 8.52 1.46
N LEU A 4 -11.38 8.16 2.65
CA LEU A 4 -12.23 8.07 3.84
C LEU A 4 -12.58 9.49 4.30
N PRO A 5 -13.86 9.76 4.66
CA PRO A 5 -14.26 11.04 5.20
C PRO A 5 -13.42 11.39 6.43
N ARG A 6 -12.87 12.60 6.48
CA ARG A 6 -12.06 13.07 7.61
C ARG A 6 -12.80 12.98 8.93
N GLU A 7 -14.09 13.31 8.93
CA GLU A 7 -15.00 13.18 10.08
C GLU A 7 -15.04 11.77 10.66
N LEU A 8 -15.02 10.73 9.82
CA LEU A 8 -15.02 9.34 10.25
C LEU A 8 -13.69 8.97 10.95
N VAL A 9 -12.57 9.46 10.41
CA VAL A 9 -11.25 9.27 10.99
C VAL A 9 -11.13 10.01 12.32
N ASP A 10 -11.63 11.24 12.37
CA ASP A 10 -11.60 12.07 13.57
C ASP A 10 -12.47 11.46 14.69
N ALA A 11 -13.68 10.98 14.38
CA ALA A 11 -14.54 10.27 15.33
C ALA A 11 -13.84 9.04 15.92
N TRP A 12 -13.15 8.26 15.08
CA TRP A 12 -12.34 7.14 15.55
C TRP A 12 -11.19 7.57 16.47
N CYS A 13 -10.48 8.64 16.10
CA CYS A 13 -9.41 9.22 16.91
C CYS A 13 -9.91 9.76 18.26
N SER A 14 -11.18 10.20 18.33
CA SER A 14 -11.86 10.61 19.56
C SER A 14 -12.41 9.45 20.40
N GLY A 15 -12.30 8.20 19.94
CA GLY A 15 -12.67 7.01 20.71
C GLY A 15 -13.92 6.28 20.24
N ASP A 16 -14.55 6.69 19.13
CA ASP A 16 -15.69 5.96 18.56
C ASP A 16 -15.23 4.61 17.96
N GLU A 17 -15.62 3.51 18.61
CA GLU A 17 -15.28 2.15 18.20
C GLU A 17 -15.94 1.77 16.86
N ARG A 18 -17.18 2.20 16.60
CA ARG A 18 -17.88 1.92 15.34
C ARG A 18 -17.28 2.68 14.17
N ALA A 19 -16.77 3.88 14.43
CA ALA A 19 -15.97 4.61 13.45
C ALA A 19 -14.66 3.85 13.17
N GLY A 20 -14.00 3.33 14.22
CA GLY A 20 -12.80 2.52 14.11
C GLY A 20 -12.97 1.27 13.26
N ASP A 21 -14.03 0.50 13.48
CA ASP A 21 -14.32 -0.72 12.70
C ASP A 21 -14.47 -0.41 11.21
N ARG A 22 -15.19 0.67 10.88
CA ARG A 22 -15.39 1.11 9.50
C ARG A 22 -14.07 1.56 8.85
N VAL A 23 -13.25 2.31 9.59
CA VAL A 23 -11.93 2.74 9.10
C VAL A 23 -11.02 1.52 8.88
N LEU A 24 -10.92 0.60 9.83
CA LEU A 24 -10.05 -0.57 9.72
C LEU A 24 -10.50 -1.52 8.60
N LEU A 25 -11.81 -1.71 8.42
CA LEU A 25 -12.34 -2.51 7.31
C LEU A 25 -11.98 -1.90 5.95
N ALA A 26 -12.13 -0.58 5.81
CA ALA A 26 -11.75 0.14 4.59
C ALA A 26 -10.23 0.09 4.35
N CYS A 27 -9.42 0.25 5.40
CA CYS A 27 -7.96 0.08 5.34
C CYS A 27 -7.58 -1.31 4.86
N ARG A 28 -8.21 -2.37 5.36
CA ARG A 28 -7.95 -3.75 4.95
C ARG A 28 -8.17 -3.93 3.45
N ALA A 29 -9.31 -3.47 2.94
CA ALA A 29 -9.63 -3.53 1.52
C ALA A 29 -8.63 -2.73 0.68
N ALA A 30 -8.30 -1.51 1.13
CA ALA A 30 -7.35 -0.61 0.49
C ALA A 30 -5.94 -1.22 0.38
N VAL A 31 -5.44 -1.82 1.47
CA VAL A 31 -4.11 -2.42 1.51
C VAL A 31 -4.06 -3.68 0.65
N ARG A 32 -5.08 -4.54 0.69
CA ARG A 32 -5.18 -5.72 -0.19
C ARG A 32 -5.22 -5.34 -1.67
N GLN A 33 -5.96 -4.28 -2.01
CA GLN A 33 -6.00 -3.74 -3.37
C GLN A 33 -4.63 -3.17 -3.79
N TYR A 34 -3.97 -2.43 -2.89
CA TYR A 34 -2.64 -1.85 -3.14
C TYR A 34 -1.61 -2.92 -3.49
N PHE A 35 -1.65 -4.08 -2.82
CA PHE A 35 -0.77 -5.20 -3.12
C PHE A 35 -1.21 -6.06 -4.33
N GLY A 36 -2.30 -5.69 -5.01
CA GLY A 36 -2.74 -6.31 -6.26
C GLY A 36 -3.20 -7.76 -6.12
N GLY A 37 -3.69 -8.17 -4.95
CA GLY A 37 -4.20 -9.52 -4.73
C GLY A 37 -3.12 -10.63 -4.75
N ARG A 38 -1.85 -10.28 -4.59
CA ARG A 38 -0.75 -11.25 -4.42
C ARG A 38 -1.05 -12.15 -3.23
N ALA A 39 -1.43 -13.41 -3.46
CA ALA A 39 -1.50 -14.41 -2.40
C ALA A 39 -0.07 -14.81 -2.03
N ASP A 40 0.65 -13.93 -1.35
CA ASP A 40 1.85 -14.30 -0.59
C ASP A 40 1.37 -14.72 0.81
N ASP A 41 1.95 -15.77 1.39
CA ASP A 41 1.58 -16.18 2.75
C ASP A 41 1.82 -15.02 3.74
N ASP A 42 2.81 -14.17 3.45
CA ASP A 42 3.13 -12.96 4.20
C ASP A 42 2.14 -11.80 3.98
N LEU A 43 1.28 -11.84 2.94
CA LEU A 43 0.40 -10.71 2.63
C LEU A 43 -0.60 -10.46 3.77
N ASP A 44 -1.20 -11.53 4.29
CA ASP A 44 -2.19 -11.40 5.35
C ASP A 44 -1.55 -10.91 6.65
N ASP A 45 -0.32 -11.34 6.93
CA ASP A 45 0.48 -10.84 8.04
C ASP A 45 0.84 -9.36 7.86
N VAL A 46 1.27 -8.95 6.66
CA VAL A 46 1.58 -7.54 6.35
C VAL A 46 0.33 -6.66 6.48
N VAL A 47 -0.83 -7.13 6.00
CA VAL A 47 -2.11 -6.45 6.17
C VAL A 47 -2.43 -6.31 7.65
N GLN A 48 -2.34 -7.39 8.43
CA GLN A 48 -2.62 -7.38 9.86
C GLN A 48 -1.67 -6.45 10.62
N GLU A 49 -0.36 -6.54 10.38
CA GLU A 49 0.65 -5.67 10.98
C GLU A 49 0.40 -4.19 10.66
N THR A 50 -0.05 -3.89 9.44
CA THR A 50 -0.40 -2.54 9.02
C THR A 50 -1.61 -2.04 9.81
N LEU A 51 -2.68 -2.83 9.91
CA LEU A 51 -3.87 -2.46 10.66
C LEU A 51 -3.57 -2.27 12.16
N LEU A 52 -2.72 -3.14 12.74
CA LEU A 52 -2.26 -3.03 14.13
C LEU A 52 -1.41 -1.78 14.36
N ALA A 53 -0.52 -1.42 13.41
CA ALA A 53 0.30 -0.22 13.52
C ALA A 53 -0.59 1.04 13.52
N ILE A 54 -1.56 1.11 12.61
CA ILE A 54 -2.47 2.25 12.49
C ILE A 54 -3.39 2.34 13.72
N SER A 55 -3.91 1.22 14.20
CA SER A 55 -4.80 1.21 15.37
C SER A 55 -4.11 1.62 16.66
N ARG A 56 -2.80 1.36 16.80
CA ARG A 56 -1.96 1.78 17.93
C ARG A 56 -1.53 3.26 17.84
N CYS A 57 -1.49 3.83 16.64
CA CYS A 57 -1.00 5.19 16.41
C CYS A 57 -2.10 6.17 15.98
N ARG A 58 -3.28 6.13 16.62
CA ARG A 58 -4.43 7.01 16.32
C ARG A 58 -4.08 8.50 16.33
N HIS A 59 -3.19 8.94 17.23
CA HIS A 59 -2.74 10.33 17.26
C HIS A 59 -1.88 10.73 16.05
N ALA A 60 -1.09 9.81 15.50
CA ALA A 60 -0.33 10.06 14.28
C ALA A 60 -1.25 10.14 13.05
N VAL A 61 -2.30 9.31 13.03
CA VAL A 61 -3.38 9.35 12.03
C VAL A 61 -4.09 10.70 12.03
N ALA A 62 -4.49 11.19 13.20
CA ALA A 62 -5.15 12.50 13.34
C ALA A 62 -4.29 13.66 12.82
N ARG A 63 -2.96 13.56 12.97
CA ARG A 63 -2.01 14.60 12.54
C ARG A 63 -1.55 14.45 11.09
N ALA A 64 -1.96 13.41 10.38
CA ALA A 64 -1.54 13.18 9.01
C ALA A 64 -2.26 14.15 8.05
N ALA A 65 -1.48 14.75 7.13
CA ALA A 65 -2.01 15.58 6.06
C ALA A 65 -2.99 14.79 5.17
N SER A 66 -2.68 13.52 4.91
CA SER A 66 -3.56 12.57 4.21
C SER A 66 -3.54 11.22 4.93
N PHE A 67 -4.71 10.74 5.32
CA PHE A 67 -4.86 9.39 5.89
C PHE A 67 -4.41 8.32 4.90
N ARG A 68 -4.74 8.49 3.62
CA ARG A 68 -4.34 7.57 2.55
C ARG A 68 -2.82 7.51 2.42
N GLY A 69 -2.14 8.67 2.40
CA GLY A 69 -0.68 8.72 2.34
C GLY A 69 -0.02 8.01 3.53
N TYR A 70 -0.57 8.21 4.74
CA TYR A 70 -0.11 7.53 5.94
C TYR A 70 -0.32 6.01 5.88
N LEU A 71 -1.51 5.55 5.45
CA LEU A 71 -1.84 4.13 5.28
C LEU A 71 -0.89 3.45 4.31
N LEU A 72 -0.70 4.00 3.11
CA LEU A 72 0.13 3.40 2.07
C LEU A 72 1.63 3.43 2.45
N THR A 73 2.10 4.50 3.10
CA THR A 73 3.47 4.57 3.60
C THR A 73 3.72 3.49 4.66
N THR A 74 2.76 3.28 5.56
CA THR A 74 2.85 2.25 6.60
C THR A 74 2.83 0.85 5.96
N ALA A 75 1.90 0.59 5.04
CA ALA A 75 1.81 -0.66 4.31
C ALA A 75 3.12 -1.00 3.56
N ARG A 76 3.70 -0.03 2.86
CA ARG A 76 4.99 -0.20 2.16
C ARG A 76 6.11 -0.57 3.11
N ARG A 77 6.23 0.10 4.27
CA ARG A 77 7.23 -0.25 5.29
C ARG A 77 7.05 -1.68 5.79
N LYS A 78 5.81 -2.10 6.05
CA LYS A 78 5.50 -3.47 6.48
C LYS A 78 5.86 -4.53 5.45
N LEU A 79 5.63 -4.26 4.16
CA LEU A 79 6.06 -5.16 3.10
C LEU A 79 7.58 -5.27 3.02
N VAL A 80 8.31 -4.14 3.14
CA VAL A 80 9.78 -4.15 3.17
C VAL A 80 10.30 -4.93 4.37
N ASP A 81 9.70 -4.77 5.55
CA ASP A 81 10.07 -5.51 6.75
C ASP A 81 9.86 -7.02 6.57
N ALA A 82 8.74 -7.43 5.97
CA ALA A 82 8.45 -8.84 5.66
C ALA A 82 9.48 -9.42 4.68
N ALA A 83 9.79 -8.69 3.60
CA ALA A 83 10.81 -9.10 2.64
C ALA A 83 12.19 -9.27 3.29
N ARG A 84 12.59 -8.35 4.18
CA ARG A 84 13.85 -8.46 4.93
C ARG A 84 13.87 -9.67 5.84
N ARG A 85 12.77 -9.97 6.55
CA ARG A 85 12.68 -11.16 7.40
C ARG A 85 12.87 -12.45 6.60
N ARG A 86 12.30 -12.52 5.40
CA ARG A 86 12.46 -13.65 4.47
C ARG A 86 13.90 -13.81 4.00
N ALA A 87 14.56 -12.71 3.60
CA ALA A 87 15.96 -12.72 3.17
C ALA A 87 16.94 -13.14 4.28
N HIS A 88 16.57 -12.95 5.55
CA HIS A 88 17.39 -13.32 6.71
C HIS A 88 16.95 -14.64 7.38
N ALA A 89 16.02 -15.39 6.79
CA ALA A 89 15.61 -16.69 7.32
C ALA A 89 16.80 -17.69 7.24
N PRO A 90 17.04 -18.50 8.29
CA PRO A 90 18.16 -19.45 8.31
C PRO A 90 18.07 -20.47 7.16
N LEU A 91 19.23 -20.76 6.56
CA LEU A 91 19.43 -21.75 5.50
C LEU A 91 18.87 -23.12 5.94
N GLY A 92 17.64 -23.43 5.55
CA GLY A 92 16.89 -24.60 6.02
C GLY A 92 15.38 -24.39 5.95
N ALA A 93 14.91 -23.13 5.93
CA ALA A 93 13.59 -22.80 5.41
C ALA A 93 13.69 -22.76 3.87
N GLU A 94 13.46 -23.89 3.20
CA GLU A 94 13.39 -23.87 1.73
C GLU A 94 12.28 -22.91 1.28
N PRO A 95 12.59 -21.88 0.48
CA PRO A 95 11.57 -21.10 -0.17
C PRO A 95 11.01 -21.94 -1.32
N LEU A 96 9.88 -22.59 -1.09
CA LEU A 96 9.08 -23.15 -2.17
C LEU A 96 8.49 -21.98 -2.95
N ASP A 97 9.17 -21.63 -4.06
CA ASP A 97 8.61 -21.15 -5.32
C ASP A 97 9.49 -20.08 -5.97
N GLY A 98 9.67 -20.18 -7.29
CA GLY A 98 10.22 -19.16 -8.18
C GLY A 98 9.32 -17.92 -8.32
N ARG A 99 8.79 -17.44 -7.20
CA ARG A 99 7.94 -16.25 -7.10
C ARG A 99 8.79 -14.98 -7.12
N PRO A 100 8.28 -13.88 -7.71
CA PRO A 100 9.01 -12.63 -7.73
C PRO A 100 9.23 -12.12 -6.30
N GLU A 101 10.48 -11.82 -5.98
CA GLU A 101 10.90 -11.17 -4.73
C GLU A 101 9.99 -9.96 -4.43
N PRO A 102 9.48 -9.80 -3.19
CA PRO A 102 8.64 -8.67 -2.82
C PRO A 102 9.28 -7.32 -3.17
N HIS A 103 10.62 -7.24 -3.11
CA HIS A 103 11.39 -6.07 -3.54
C HIS A 103 11.29 -5.79 -5.06
N ALA A 104 11.27 -6.83 -5.90
CA ALA A 104 11.07 -6.69 -7.35
C ALA A 104 9.65 -6.20 -7.66
N CYS A 105 8.64 -6.68 -6.92
CA CYS A 105 7.28 -6.17 -7.03
C CYS A 105 7.14 -4.71 -6.55
N LEU A 106 7.88 -4.32 -5.50
CA LEU A 106 7.93 -2.93 -5.03
C LEU A 106 8.54 -2.00 -6.08
N LEU A 107 9.65 -2.40 -6.70
CA LEU A 107 10.25 -1.66 -7.81
C LEU A 107 9.30 -1.55 -9.00
N GLN A 108 8.57 -2.62 -9.32
CA GLN A 108 7.57 -2.62 -10.39
C GLN A 108 6.37 -1.70 -10.10
N HIS A 109 5.93 -1.62 -8.84
CA HIS A 109 4.86 -0.71 -8.46
C HIS A 109 5.34 0.75 -8.37
N GLU A 110 6.59 0.98 -7.97
CA GLU A 110 7.23 2.29 -8.03
C GLU A 110 7.36 2.78 -9.46
N THR A 111 7.75 1.92 -10.41
CA THR A 111 7.76 2.27 -11.83
C THR A 111 6.37 2.47 -12.38
N GLU A 112 5.37 1.68 -12.00
CA GLU A 112 3.98 1.90 -12.41
C GLU A 112 3.44 3.24 -11.88
N LEU A 113 3.59 3.55 -10.59
CA LEU A 113 3.14 4.82 -10.03
C LEU A 113 3.93 6.01 -10.58
N ALA A 114 5.24 5.87 -10.80
CA ALA A 114 6.07 6.89 -11.44
C ALA A 114 5.70 7.09 -12.92
N LEU A 115 5.35 6.02 -13.63
CA LEU A 115 4.85 6.08 -15.01
C LEU A 115 3.50 6.77 -15.07
N HIS A 116 2.56 6.42 -14.18
CA HIS A 116 1.26 7.08 -14.11
C HIS A 116 1.36 8.55 -13.68
N ALA A 117 2.29 8.89 -12.77
CA ALA A 117 2.59 10.27 -12.40
C ALA A 117 3.24 11.03 -13.56
N ALA A 118 4.21 10.44 -14.26
CA ALA A 118 4.88 11.04 -15.41
C ALA A 118 3.94 11.21 -16.61
N LEU A 119 3.01 10.27 -16.85
CA LEU A 119 1.95 10.39 -17.85
C LEU A 119 0.92 11.46 -17.47
N GLY A 120 0.69 11.68 -16.18
CA GLY A 120 -0.17 12.75 -15.66
C GLY A 120 0.46 14.14 -15.74
N GLU A 121 1.79 14.24 -15.77
CA GLU A 121 2.53 15.49 -15.93
C GLU A 121 2.94 15.80 -17.38
N LEU A 122 2.68 14.90 -18.33
CA LEU A 122 2.95 15.18 -19.74
C LEU A 122 2.07 16.38 -20.17
N PRO A 123 2.66 17.52 -20.58
CA PRO A 123 1.89 18.57 -21.23
C PRO A 123 1.13 17.95 -22.39
N ARG A 124 -0.17 18.21 -22.51
CA ARG A 124 -1.08 17.58 -23.50
C ARG A 124 -0.53 17.56 -24.94
N ALA A 125 0.39 18.46 -25.26
CA ALA A 125 1.09 18.52 -26.54
C ALA A 125 2.03 17.33 -26.85
N LEU A 126 2.53 16.60 -25.85
CA LEU A 126 3.43 15.45 -26.04
C LEU A 126 2.69 14.10 -26.16
N ALA A 127 1.49 13.98 -25.57
CA ALA A 127 0.70 12.75 -25.62
C ALA A 127 0.20 12.42 -27.04
N SER A 128 -0.07 13.44 -27.86
CA SER A 128 -0.50 13.25 -29.25
C SER A 128 0.61 12.79 -30.20
N VAL A 129 1.88 12.92 -29.80
CA VAL A 129 3.04 12.56 -30.65
C VAL A 129 3.51 11.12 -30.39
N LEU A 130 3.32 10.60 -29.17
CA LEU A 130 3.79 9.26 -28.79
C LEU A 130 2.75 8.15 -29.04
N ALA A 131 1.45 8.49 -29.09
CA ALA A 131 0.38 7.52 -29.35
C ALA A 131 0.50 6.73 -30.68
N PRO A 132 0.98 7.31 -31.80
CA PRO A 132 1.10 6.56 -33.06
C PRO A 132 2.35 5.68 -33.15
N TYR A 133 3.35 5.83 -32.27
CA TYR A 133 4.64 5.15 -32.41
C TYR A 133 4.82 3.91 -31.52
N TYR A 134 3.97 3.74 -30.50
CA TYR A 134 4.07 2.65 -29.53
C TYR A 134 2.86 1.70 -29.54
N LEU A 135 1.90 1.91 -30.43
CA LEU A 135 0.65 1.16 -30.49
C LEU A 135 0.34 0.65 -31.90
N GLU A 136 1.36 0.07 -32.55
CA GLU A 136 1.22 -0.97 -33.59
C GLU A 136 1.96 -2.24 -33.13
#